data_AF-A0A6P0I4D7-F1
#
_entry.id   AF-A0A6P0I4D7-F1
#
_cell.length_a   1.000
_cell.length_b   1.000
_cell.length_c   1.000
_cell.angle_alpha   90.00
_cell.angle_beta   90.00
_cell.angle_gamma   90.00
#
_symmetry.space_group_name_H-M   'P 1'
#
loop_
_entity.id
_entity.type
_entity.pdbx_description
1 polymer ?
#
loop_
_entity_poly.entity_id
_entity_poly.type
_entity_poly.pdbx_seq_one_letter_code
_entity_poly.pdbx_strand_id
1 'polypeptide(L)'
;MTEKLYQRPTWDEYFLMIAKLAATRSTCLAFPVGAVIVKDKQVLATGYNGSPSGSVHCTSQGFCYPELSSCDASKVLPSRSVHAEANAIAQAAKHGISTNGAVIYVTLEPCLYCLKLVISCDIKEVFYETPFNSGEKAALRDMFIKEGLVTIKQIQVSETIAQKAATSLLHPTSIPKSSEIREEGIGNKKEIE
;
A
#
# COMPACT_ATOMS: atom_id res chain seq x y z
N MET A 1 26.26 -12.59 8.60
CA MET A 1 24.84 -12.62 9.07
C MET A 1 24.45 -11.37 9.88
N THR A 2 25.40 -10.60 10.43
CA THR A 2 25.17 -9.34 11.17
C THR A 2 24.80 -8.13 10.30
N GLU A 3 25.13 -8.12 9.01
CA GLU A 3 24.84 -7.00 8.09
C GLU A 3 23.34 -6.79 7.82
N LYS A 4 22.52 -7.85 7.84
CA LYS A 4 21.09 -7.77 7.49
C LYS A 4 20.23 -7.02 8.52
N LEU A 5 20.66 -6.91 9.78
CA LEU A 5 19.88 -6.25 10.85
C LEU A 5 19.98 -4.70 10.80
N TYR A 6 21.05 -4.16 10.23
CA TYR A 6 21.32 -2.72 10.17
C TYR A 6 20.88 -2.04 8.86
N GLN A 7 20.35 -2.80 7.90
CA GLN A 7 19.91 -2.22 6.64
C GLN A 7 18.75 -1.25 6.87
N ARG A 8 18.96 0.01 6.46
CA ARG A 8 17.94 1.07 6.51
C ARG A 8 17.05 0.92 5.26
N PRO A 9 15.71 0.93 5.40
CA PRO A 9 14.84 0.94 4.23
C PRO A 9 15.10 2.19 3.40
N THR A 10 15.00 2.05 2.09
CA THR A 10 14.91 3.22 1.20
C THR A 10 13.65 4.03 1.53
N TRP A 11 13.58 5.28 1.05
CA TRP A 11 12.38 6.09 1.20
C TRP A 11 11.17 5.44 0.53
N ASP A 12 11.35 4.89 -0.66
CA ASP A 12 10.28 4.21 -1.40
C ASP A 12 9.75 2.99 -0.65
N GLU A 13 10.64 2.15 -0.11
CA GLU A 13 10.23 1.02 0.73
C GLU A 13 9.52 1.48 1.99
N TYR A 14 10.00 2.53 2.65
CA TYR A 14 9.38 3.08 3.86
C TYR A 14 7.96 3.58 3.60
N PHE A 15 7.76 4.39 2.56
CA PHE A 15 6.43 4.91 2.24
C PHE A 15 5.49 3.82 1.69
N LEU A 16 6.01 2.86 0.92
CA LEU A 16 5.21 1.71 0.51
C LEU A 16 4.79 0.84 1.71
N MET A 17 5.65 0.66 2.72
CA MET A 17 5.27 -0.01 3.97
C MET A 17 4.19 0.75 4.74
N ILE A 18 4.21 2.08 4.73
CA ILE A 18 3.11 2.89 5.31
C ILE A 18 1.80 2.67 4.52
N ALA A 19 1.86 2.65 3.19
CA ALA A 19 0.68 2.33 2.37
C ALA A 19 0.14 0.93 2.69
N LYS A 20 1.01 -0.08 2.84
CA LYS A 20 0.62 -1.43 3.27
C LYS A 20 0.00 -1.44 4.66
N LEU A 21 0.55 -0.68 5.61
CA LEU A 21 -0.02 -0.56 6.95
C LEU A 21 -1.40 0.09 6.90
N ALA A 22 -1.60 1.14 6.08
CA ALA A 22 -2.90 1.74 5.86
C ALA A 22 -3.90 0.73 5.29
N ALA A 23 -3.47 -0.11 4.33
CA ALA A 23 -4.30 -1.15 3.71
C ALA A 23 -4.88 -2.15 4.72
N THR A 24 -4.20 -2.39 5.86
CA THR A 24 -4.70 -3.27 6.93
C THR A 24 -6.01 -2.79 7.55
N ARG A 25 -6.38 -1.52 7.37
CA ARG A 25 -7.65 -0.95 7.81
C ARG A 25 -8.77 -1.05 6.77
N SER A 26 -8.50 -1.62 5.59
CA SER A 26 -9.48 -1.79 4.53
C SER A 26 -10.70 -2.57 5.03
N THR A 27 -11.87 -2.16 4.56
CA THR A 27 -13.14 -2.84 4.81
C THR A 27 -13.80 -3.34 3.52
N CYS A 28 -13.03 -3.37 2.43
CA CYS A 28 -13.44 -3.92 1.15
C CYS A 28 -13.21 -5.43 1.12
N LEU A 29 -14.14 -6.20 0.57
CA LEU A 29 -14.05 -7.66 0.48
C LEU A 29 -13.26 -8.18 -0.74
N ALA A 30 -12.90 -7.30 -1.69
CA ALA A 30 -12.17 -7.70 -2.89
C ALA A 30 -10.65 -7.62 -2.68
N PHE A 31 -10.13 -6.40 -2.50
CA PHE A 31 -8.69 -6.16 -2.34
C PHE A 31 -8.47 -5.14 -1.21
N PRO A 32 -7.61 -5.42 -0.21
CA PRO A 32 -7.18 -4.41 0.74
C PRO A 32 -6.16 -3.48 0.06
N VAL A 33 -6.54 -2.23 -0.14
CA VAL A 33 -5.70 -1.22 -0.80
C VAL A 33 -5.42 -0.09 0.19
N GLY A 34 -4.18 0.37 0.21
CA GLY A 34 -3.74 1.53 0.98
C GLY A 34 -2.92 2.48 0.12
N ALA A 35 -2.97 3.75 0.46
CA ALA A 35 -2.29 4.84 -0.21
C ALA A 35 -1.69 5.82 0.81
N VAL A 36 -0.55 6.41 0.47
CA VAL A 36 0.06 7.51 1.23
C VAL A 36 0.55 8.59 0.28
N ILE A 37 0.17 9.84 0.55
CA ILE A 37 0.65 11.03 -0.15
C ILE A 37 1.80 11.61 0.64
N VAL A 38 2.91 11.89 -0.03
CA VAL A 38 4.17 12.31 0.56
C VAL A 38 4.69 13.54 -0.18
N LYS A 39 5.24 14.50 0.56
CA LYS A 39 5.99 15.63 0.00
C LYS A 39 7.15 15.95 0.92
N ASP A 40 8.32 16.24 0.35
CA ASP A 40 9.54 16.56 1.11
C ASP A 40 9.86 15.51 2.21
N LYS A 41 9.64 14.23 1.88
CA LYS A 41 9.77 13.07 2.79
C LYS A 41 8.85 13.09 4.02
N GLN A 42 7.79 13.90 3.99
CA GLN A 42 6.76 13.96 5.03
C GLN A 42 5.45 13.40 4.50
N VAL A 43 4.79 12.60 5.33
CA VAL A 43 3.45 12.09 5.03
C VAL A 43 2.44 13.23 5.18
N LEU A 44 1.72 13.52 4.10
CA LEU A 44 0.67 14.53 4.07
C LEU A 44 -0.71 13.94 4.42
N ALA A 45 -1.01 12.79 3.83
CA ALA A 45 -2.28 12.10 4.01
C ALA A 45 -2.14 10.61 3.75
N THR A 46 -2.99 9.81 4.37
CA THR A 46 -3.12 8.38 4.13
C THR A 46 -4.56 8.03 3.75
N GLY A 47 -4.73 6.94 3.03
CA GLY A 47 -6.04 6.42 2.67
C GLY A 47 -6.01 4.90 2.58
N TYR A 48 -7.17 4.30 2.80
CA TYR A 48 -7.41 2.89 2.53
C TYR A 48 -8.80 2.76 1.93
N ASN A 49 -9.06 1.70 1.18
CA ASN A 49 -10.36 1.53 0.56
C ASN A 49 -11.41 1.02 1.56
N GLY A 50 -12.59 1.63 1.50
CA GLY A 50 -13.70 1.31 2.39
C GLY A 50 -14.93 2.16 2.08
N SER A 51 -16.08 1.75 2.60
CA SER A 51 -17.34 2.50 2.40
C SER A 51 -17.20 3.95 2.91
N PRO A 52 -17.92 4.92 2.32
CA PRO A 52 -17.89 6.32 2.76
C PRO A 52 -18.09 6.45 4.27
N SER A 53 -17.42 7.41 4.89
CA SER A 53 -17.51 7.63 6.33
C SER A 53 -18.97 7.79 6.78
N GLY A 54 -19.36 7.04 7.81
CA GLY A 54 -20.74 6.98 8.31
C GLY A 54 -21.62 5.90 7.65
N SER A 55 -21.16 5.24 6.59
CA SER A 55 -21.84 4.08 6.00
C SER A 55 -21.44 2.76 6.68
N VAL A 56 -22.27 1.73 6.52
CA VAL A 56 -21.93 0.37 6.93
C VAL A 56 -20.85 -0.21 6.04
N HIS A 57 -19.92 -0.94 6.65
CA HIS A 57 -18.77 -1.56 5.99
C HIS A 57 -19.12 -2.93 5.40
N CYS A 58 -18.50 -3.28 4.27
CA CYS A 58 -18.70 -4.60 3.65
C CYS A 58 -18.27 -5.73 4.58
N THR A 59 -17.17 -5.56 5.33
CA THR A 59 -16.71 -6.51 6.35
C THR A 59 -17.69 -6.68 7.52
N SER A 60 -18.45 -5.65 7.87
CA SER A 60 -19.45 -5.72 8.95
C SER A 60 -20.73 -6.44 8.52
N GLN A 61 -21.16 -6.28 7.27
CA GLN A 61 -22.38 -6.92 6.75
C GLN A 61 -22.12 -8.26 6.06
N GLY A 62 -20.87 -8.58 5.69
CA GLY A 62 -20.46 -9.82 5.03
C GLY A 62 -20.66 -9.84 3.51
N PHE A 63 -21.06 -8.73 2.91
CA PHE A 63 -21.29 -8.60 1.46
C PHE A 63 -21.03 -7.16 0.98
N CYS A 64 -20.92 -6.94 -0.33
CA CYS A 64 -20.90 -5.58 -0.90
C CYS A 64 -22.32 -5.10 -1.19
N TYR A 65 -23.04 -5.87 -2.00
CA TYR A 65 -24.47 -5.75 -2.25
C TYR A 65 -25.14 -7.08 -1.89
N PRO A 66 -26.45 -7.09 -1.60
CA PRO A 66 -27.20 -8.34 -1.47
C PRO A 66 -26.86 -9.27 -2.65
N GLU A 67 -26.64 -10.56 -2.36
CA GLU A 67 -26.26 -11.60 -3.34
C GLU A 67 -24.84 -11.51 -3.92
N LEU A 68 -24.06 -10.47 -3.59
CA LEU A 68 -22.67 -10.31 -4.03
C LEU A 68 -21.68 -10.39 -2.85
N SER A 69 -21.01 -11.54 -2.74
CA SER A 69 -20.03 -11.81 -1.68
C SER A 69 -18.69 -11.08 -1.86
N SER A 70 -18.37 -10.60 -3.07
CA SER A 70 -17.17 -9.79 -3.34
C SER A 70 -17.51 -8.42 -3.93
N CYS A 71 -16.67 -7.42 -3.65
CA CYS A 71 -16.85 -6.04 -4.09
C CYS A 71 -16.55 -5.81 -5.58
N ASP A 72 -15.89 -6.76 -6.25
CA ASP A 72 -15.53 -6.74 -7.67
C ASP A 72 -16.39 -7.69 -8.52
N ALA A 73 -17.34 -8.40 -7.90
CA ALA A 73 -18.15 -9.42 -8.58
C ALA A 73 -19.18 -8.82 -9.58
N SER A 74 -19.59 -7.56 -9.40
CA SER A 74 -20.57 -6.93 -10.28
C SER A 74 -19.90 -6.30 -11.51
N LYS A 75 -20.50 -6.54 -12.68
CA LYS A 75 -20.16 -5.80 -13.92
C LYS A 75 -20.98 -4.52 -14.11
N VAL A 76 -22.03 -4.34 -13.30
CA VAL A 76 -23.02 -3.26 -13.45
C VAL A 76 -22.96 -2.28 -12.29
N LEU A 77 -22.86 -2.79 -11.06
CA LEU A 77 -22.80 -1.96 -9.86
C LEU A 77 -21.35 -1.65 -9.49
N PRO A 78 -21.00 -0.38 -9.23
CA PRO A 78 -19.67 -0.05 -8.75
C PRO A 78 -19.47 -0.55 -7.32
N SER A 79 -18.23 -0.77 -6.91
CA SER A 79 -17.91 -1.03 -5.51
C SER A 79 -18.46 0.08 -4.61
N ARG A 80 -19.02 -0.28 -3.44
CA ARG A 80 -19.43 0.68 -2.41
C ARG A 80 -18.25 1.41 -1.77
N SER A 81 -17.05 0.85 -1.92
CA SER A 81 -15.85 1.39 -1.29
C SER A 81 -15.31 2.57 -2.08
N VAL A 82 -15.04 3.67 -1.39
CA VAL A 82 -14.15 4.71 -1.90
C VAL A 82 -12.74 4.12 -1.95
N HIS A 83 -12.02 4.38 -3.04
CA HIS A 83 -10.66 3.87 -3.25
C HIS A 83 -9.66 4.53 -2.31
N ALA A 84 -8.51 3.88 -2.09
CA ALA A 84 -7.51 4.34 -1.13
C ALA A 84 -6.92 5.71 -1.52
N GLU A 85 -6.62 5.89 -2.81
CA GLU A 85 -6.09 7.11 -3.41
C GLU A 85 -7.08 8.27 -3.25
N ALA A 86 -8.35 8.01 -3.57
CA ALA A 86 -9.41 8.99 -3.42
C ALA A 86 -9.62 9.37 -1.95
N ASN A 87 -9.55 8.41 -1.01
CA ASN A 87 -9.61 8.70 0.42
C ASN A 87 -8.41 9.50 0.92
N ALA A 88 -7.19 9.25 0.42
CA ALA A 88 -6.02 10.04 0.77
C ALA A 88 -6.14 11.49 0.28
N ILE A 89 -6.59 11.70 -0.96
CA ILE A 89 -6.86 13.03 -1.53
C ILE A 89 -7.99 13.72 -0.75
N ALA A 90 -9.08 13.01 -0.45
CA ALA A 90 -10.19 13.55 0.32
C ALA A 90 -9.77 13.93 1.74
N GLN A 91 -8.89 13.15 2.38
CA GLN A 91 -8.33 13.50 3.68
C GLN A 91 -7.49 14.77 3.60
N ALA A 92 -6.62 14.92 2.60
CA ALA A 92 -5.84 16.13 2.39
C ALA A 92 -6.75 17.34 2.18
N ALA A 93 -7.75 17.23 1.29
CA ALA A 93 -8.72 18.28 1.01
C ALA A 93 -9.52 18.69 2.26
N LYS A 94 -10.00 17.71 3.04
CA LYS A 94 -10.77 17.94 4.27
C LYS A 94 -10.00 18.79 5.29
N HIS A 95 -8.67 18.68 5.32
CA HIS A 95 -7.81 19.40 6.27
C HIS A 95 -7.07 20.60 5.65
N GLY A 96 -7.37 20.95 4.39
CA GLY A 96 -6.71 22.05 3.70
C GLY A 96 -5.22 21.80 3.41
N ILE A 97 -4.80 20.54 3.27
CA ILE A 97 -3.42 20.16 2.99
C ILE A 97 -3.20 20.15 1.48
N SER A 98 -2.27 20.98 1.00
CA SER A 98 -1.91 21.02 -0.42
C SER A 98 -1.14 19.77 -0.84
N THR A 99 -1.59 19.12 -1.91
CA THR A 99 -0.92 17.96 -2.54
C THR A 99 -0.10 18.35 -3.77
N ASN A 100 0.00 19.65 -4.08
CA ASN A 100 0.72 20.10 -5.27
C ASN A 100 2.21 19.71 -5.20
N GLY A 101 2.70 19.04 -6.24
CA GLY A 101 4.07 18.56 -6.35
C GLY A 101 4.37 17.37 -5.43
N ALA A 102 3.35 16.72 -4.88
CA ALA A 102 3.53 15.54 -4.03
C ALA A 102 3.73 14.27 -4.87
N VAL A 103 4.05 13.20 -4.16
CA VAL A 103 4.19 11.82 -4.63
C VAL A 103 3.15 10.95 -3.92
N ILE A 104 2.58 9.96 -4.59
CA ILE A 104 1.68 8.99 -3.95
C ILE A 104 2.24 7.57 -4.07
N TYR A 105 2.25 6.84 -2.96
CA TYR A 105 2.59 5.41 -2.89
C TYR A 105 1.30 4.61 -2.64
N VAL A 106 1.03 3.58 -3.44
CA VAL A 106 -0.21 2.80 -3.39
C VAL A 106 0.09 1.30 -3.47
N THR A 107 -0.64 0.45 -2.75
CA THR A 107 -0.39 -1.00 -2.81
C THR A 107 -0.85 -1.65 -4.12
N LEU A 108 -1.89 -1.10 -4.74
CA LEU A 108 -2.44 -1.51 -6.03
C LEU A 108 -2.31 -0.35 -7.02
N GLU A 109 -1.94 -0.63 -8.26
CA GLU A 109 -1.87 0.36 -9.32
C GLU A 109 -3.20 1.15 -9.43
N PRO A 110 -3.17 2.49 -9.45
CA PRO A 110 -4.40 3.27 -9.49
C PRO A 110 -5.28 2.95 -10.69
N CYS A 111 -6.58 2.81 -10.45
CA CYS A 111 -7.53 2.77 -11.55
C CYS A 111 -7.56 4.11 -12.30
N LEU A 112 -8.07 4.14 -13.53
CA LEU A 112 -8.10 5.37 -14.34
C LEU A 112 -8.83 6.55 -13.67
N TYR A 113 -9.84 6.30 -12.86
CA TYR A 113 -10.52 7.37 -12.12
C TYR A 113 -9.62 7.98 -11.04
N CYS A 114 -8.93 7.13 -10.27
CA CYS A 114 -7.99 7.58 -9.25
C CYS A 114 -6.77 8.25 -9.88
N LEU A 115 -6.25 7.73 -10.99
CA LEU A 115 -5.13 8.34 -11.71
C LEU A 115 -5.47 9.75 -12.20
N LYS A 116 -6.68 9.95 -12.75
CA LYS A 116 -7.15 11.30 -13.15
C LYS A 116 -7.23 12.25 -11.97
N LEU A 117 -7.69 11.80 -10.81
CA LEU A 117 -7.71 12.61 -9.59
C LEU A 117 -6.30 12.97 -9.12
N VAL A 118 -5.38 12.00 -9.08
CA VAL A 118 -3.98 12.19 -8.74
C VAL A 118 -3.34 13.28 -9.61
N ILE A 119 -3.50 13.19 -10.94
CA ILE A 119 -3.01 14.19 -11.89
C ILE A 119 -3.65 15.56 -11.63
N SER A 120 -4.97 15.59 -11.44
CA SER A 120 -5.73 16.85 -11.25
C SER A 120 -5.39 17.56 -9.94
N CYS A 121 -4.86 16.85 -8.95
CA CYS A 121 -4.39 17.41 -7.68
C CYS A 121 -2.89 17.72 -7.69
N ASP A 122 -2.26 17.77 -8.87
CA ASP A 122 -0.85 18.07 -9.10
C ASP A 122 0.15 17.12 -8.41
N ILE A 123 -0.27 15.88 -8.13
CA ILE A 123 0.64 14.82 -7.70
C ILE A 123 1.38 14.31 -8.94
N LYS A 124 2.72 14.38 -8.94
CA LYS A 124 3.53 14.18 -10.14
C LYS A 124 4.08 12.77 -10.30
N GLU A 125 4.15 12.01 -9.21
CA GLU A 125 4.72 10.68 -9.21
C GLU A 125 3.82 9.69 -8.47
N VAL A 126 3.67 8.51 -9.06
CA VAL A 126 2.91 7.37 -8.52
C VAL A 126 3.85 6.19 -8.41
N PHE A 127 3.99 5.67 -7.19
CA PHE A 127 4.68 4.42 -6.92
C PHE A 127 3.65 3.36 -6.53
N TYR A 128 3.71 2.19 -7.16
CA TYR A 128 2.77 1.11 -6.84
C TYR A 128 3.45 -0.25 -6.77
N GLU A 129 2.80 -1.20 -6.11
CA GLU A 129 3.35 -2.56 -5.97
C GLU A 129 2.72 -3.56 -6.94
N THR A 130 1.39 -3.68 -6.91
CA THR A 130 0.67 -4.69 -7.68
C THR A 130 0.03 -4.07 -8.93
N PRO A 131 0.25 -4.61 -10.13
CA PRO A 131 -0.36 -4.10 -11.35
C PRO A 131 -1.88 -4.36 -11.36
N PHE A 132 -2.64 -3.48 -12.01
CA PHE A 132 -4.10 -3.54 -12.08
C PHE A 132 -4.66 -3.23 -13.47
N ASN A 133 -4.07 -2.30 -14.21
CA ASN A 133 -4.58 -1.89 -15.51
C ASN A 133 -4.11 -2.84 -16.62
N SER A 134 -5.02 -3.17 -17.53
CA SER A 134 -4.77 -4.04 -18.69
C SER A 134 -5.57 -3.59 -19.91
N GLY A 135 -5.16 -4.04 -21.10
CA GLY A 135 -5.83 -3.72 -22.36
C GLY A 135 -5.93 -2.21 -22.60
N GLU A 136 -7.12 -1.75 -23.01
CA GLU A 136 -7.40 -0.34 -23.30
C GLU A 136 -7.13 0.59 -22.09
N LYS A 137 -7.32 0.09 -20.87
CA LYS A 137 -7.06 0.89 -19.65
C LYS A 137 -5.58 1.20 -19.48
N ALA A 138 -4.71 0.22 -19.77
CA ALA A 138 -3.27 0.43 -19.74
C ALA A 138 -2.82 1.41 -20.84
N ALA A 139 -3.38 1.29 -22.04
CA ALA A 139 -3.09 2.22 -23.14
C ALA A 139 -3.44 3.69 -22.78
N LEU A 140 -4.58 3.92 -22.12
CA LEU A 140 -4.95 5.26 -21.68
C LEU A 140 -4.03 5.79 -20.57
N ARG A 141 -3.63 4.94 -19.61
CA ARG A 141 -2.63 5.30 -18.60
C ARG A 141 -1.32 5.72 -19.26
N ASP A 142 -0.83 4.94 -20.22
CA ASP A 142 0.44 5.20 -20.90
C ASP A 142 0.42 6.49 -21.72
N MET A 143 -0.75 6.88 -22.24
CA MET A 143 -0.96 8.18 -22.86
C MET A 143 -0.67 9.32 -21.88
N PHE A 144 -1.18 9.28 -20.64
CA PHE A 144 -0.91 10.31 -19.63
C PHE A 144 0.57 10.40 -19.24
N ILE A 145 1.27 9.25 -19.23
CA ILE A 145 2.72 9.21 -18.99
C ILE A 145 3.46 9.88 -20.17
N LYS A 146 3.09 9.55 -21.40
CA LYS A 146 3.70 10.12 -22.62
C LYS A 146 3.47 11.64 -22.75
N GLU A 147 2.33 12.13 -22.29
CA GLU A 147 2.01 13.56 -22.21
C GLU A 147 2.79 14.29 -21.11
N GLY A 148 3.52 13.56 -20.25
CA GLY A 148 4.31 14.14 -19.16
C GLY A 148 3.47 14.62 -17.98
N LEU A 149 2.23 14.14 -17.85
CA LEU A 149 1.33 14.55 -16.77
C LEU A 149 1.68 13.88 -15.43
N VAL A 150 2.28 12.69 -15.49
CA VAL A 150 2.63 11.87 -14.31
C VAL A 150 3.72 10.86 -14.66
N THR A 151 4.58 10.56 -13.68
CA THR A 151 5.47 9.39 -13.73
C THR A 151 4.88 8.25 -12.90
N ILE A 152 4.87 7.03 -13.44
CA ILE A 152 4.37 5.85 -12.72
C ILE A 152 5.46 4.80 -12.68
N LYS A 153 5.77 4.29 -11.48
CA LYS A 153 6.81 3.29 -11.26
C LYS A 153 6.31 2.14 -10.39
N GLN A 154 6.53 0.91 -10.86
CA GLN A 154 6.34 -0.26 -10.03
C GLN A 154 7.55 -0.47 -9.12
N ILE A 155 7.30 -0.70 -7.83
CA ILE A 155 8.31 -0.97 -6.81
C ILE A 155 7.87 -2.14 -5.93
N GLN A 156 8.77 -2.68 -5.12
CA GLN A 156 8.50 -3.74 -4.16
C GLN A 156 9.26 -3.44 -2.87
N VAL A 157 8.72 -3.88 -1.73
CA VAL A 157 9.50 -3.93 -0.48
C VAL A 157 10.40 -5.16 -0.53
N SER A 158 11.71 -4.98 -0.32
CA SER A 158 12.61 -6.13 -0.28
C SER A 158 12.25 -7.07 0.89
N GLU A 159 12.43 -8.37 0.69
CA GLU A 159 12.08 -9.38 1.70
C GLU A 159 12.78 -9.14 3.04
N THR A 160 14.06 -8.73 3.00
CA THR A 160 14.84 -8.42 4.21
C THR A 160 14.25 -7.23 4.99
N ILE A 161 13.81 -6.18 4.29
CA ILE A 161 13.18 -5.02 4.92
C ILE A 161 11.79 -5.38 5.45
N ALA A 162 11.01 -6.18 4.71
CA ALA A 162 9.70 -6.64 5.14
C ALA A 162 9.77 -7.50 6.41
N GLN A 163 10.70 -8.46 6.46
CA GLN A 163 10.96 -9.29 7.65
C GLN A 163 11.35 -8.41 8.85
N LYS A 164 12.27 -7.46 8.64
CA LYS A 164 12.68 -6.51 9.69
C LYS A 164 11.50 -5.68 10.21
N ALA A 165 10.66 -5.17 9.32
CA ALA A 165 9.47 -4.41 9.69
C ALA A 165 8.48 -5.26 10.50
N ALA A 166 8.22 -6.51 10.07
CA ALA A 166 7.37 -7.44 10.79
C ALA A 166 7.91 -7.75 12.21
N THR A 167 9.20 -8.05 12.34
CA THR A 167 9.85 -8.23 13.65
C THR A 167 9.73 -6.98 14.50
N SER A 168 9.90 -5.79 13.91
CA SER A 168 9.79 -4.52 14.64
C SER A 168 8.35 -4.23 15.10
N LEU A 169 7.33 -4.63 14.34
CA LEU A 169 5.93 -4.48 14.74
C LEU A 169 5.57 -5.38 15.93
N LEU A 170 6.19 -6.56 16.03
CA LEU A 170 6.01 -7.49 17.15
C LEU A 170 6.89 -7.12 18.36
N HIS A 171 8.09 -6.58 18.11
CA HIS A 171 9.12 -6.30 19.11
C HIS A 171 9.71 -4.89 18.92
N PRO A 172 8.93 -3.83 19.23
CA PRO A 172 9.27 -2.45 18.85
C PRO A 172 10.47 -1.84 19.59
N THR A 173 10.88 -2.42 20.72
CA THR A 173 11.90 -1.85 21.60
C THR A 173 13.10 -2.78 21.84
N SER A 174 13.23 -3.87 21.10
CA SER A 174 14.18 -4.94 21.46
C SER A 174 15.51 -4.86 20.70
N ILE A 175 16.57 -4.52 21.42
CA ILE A 175 17.94 -5.00 21.12
C ILE A 175 17.91 -6.52 21.36
N PRO A 176 18.39 -7.37 20.43
CA PRO A 176 18.40 -8.82 20.66
C PRO A 176 19.20 -9.13 21.93
N LYS A 177 18.64 -9.90 22.87
CA LYS A 177 19.45 -10.54 23.90
C LYS A 177 20.34 -11.57 23.19
N SER A 178 21.63 -11.52 23.43
CA SER A 178 22.68 -12.38 22.84
C SER A 178 22.49 -13.90 23.06
N SER A 179 21.42 -14.33 23.73
CA SER A 179 21.15 -15.73 24.10
C SER A 179 20.36 -16.53 23.07
N GLU A 180 19.63 -15.91 22.14
CA GLU A 180 18.74 -16.63 21.21
C GLU A 180 19.43 -17.13 19.92
N ILE A 181 20.73 -16.85 19.74
CA ILE A 181 21.49 -17.24 18.54
C ILE A 181 22.10 -18.66 18.66
N ARG A 182 21.93 -19.36 19.80
CA ARG A 182 22.69 -20.60 20.07
C ARG A 182 21.97 -21.95 19.89
N GLU A 183 20.67 -22.01 19.61
CA GLU A 183 19.96 -23.31 19.65
C GLU A 183 19.52 -23.92 18.31
N GLU A 184 19.76 -23.28 17.17
CA GLU A 184 19.54 -23.92 15.86
C GLU A 184 20.85 -24.26 15.16
N GLY A 185 21.55 -25.26 15.70
CA GLY A 185 22.69 -25.84 15.00
C GLY A 185 23.59 -26.71 15.87
N ILE A 186 23.17 -27.95 16.12
CA ILE A 186 24.03 -29.15 16.01
C ILE A 186 23.07 -30.32 15.74
N GLY A 187 23.00 -30.71 14.46
CA GLY A 187 22.55 -32.03 14.08
C GLY A 187 23.57 -33.09 14.48
N ASN A 188 23.05 -34.26 14.85
CA ASN A 188 23.71 -35.57 14.89
C ASN A 188 25.11 -35.62 14.25
N LYS A 189 26.14 -35.77 15.07
CA LYS A 189 27.36 -36.48 14.68
C LYS A 189 27.47 -37.75 15.49
N LYS A 190 27.50 -38.84 14.73
CA LYS A 190 27.66 -40.24 15.12
C LYS A 190 28.80 -40.47 16.10
N GLU A 191 28.55 -41.42 16.99
CA GLU A 191 29.53 -42.23 17.71
C GLU A 191 30.67 -42.69 16.79
N ILE A 192 31.91 -42.42 17.22
CA ILE A 192 33.11 -43.21 16.92
C ILE A 192 33.93 -43.19 18.21
N GLU A 193 33.77 -44.22 19.03
CA GLU A 193 34.79 -45.04 19.71
C GLU A 193 34.13 -46.04 20.67
#